data_AF-A0A5Q4GNG1-F1
#
_entry.id   AF-A0A5Q4GNG1-F1
#
_cell.length_a   1.000
_cell.length_b   1.000
_cell.length_c   1.000
_cell.angle_alpha   90.00
_cell.angle_beta   90.00
_cell.angle_gamma   90.00
#
_symmetry.space_group_name_H-M   'P 1'
#
loop_
_entity.id
_entity.type
_entity.pdbx_description
1 polymer ?
#
loop_
_entity_poly.entity_id
_entity_poly.type
_entity_poly.pdbx_seq_one_letter_code
_entity_poly.pdbx_strand_id
1 'polypeptide(L)'
;MKGYASTLFVSVFAPSEAFTICGRCAAEDHAKSLVSLAEADHIIEETTENLEELDELIKKCPQMPPLPEGLESIAVTPLSVYRTLQAYLAAFKSRRMEIIAEMESEQRLQYQIQKAVEAEDYELAAELDKQRRREE
;
A
#
# COMPACT_ATOMS: atom_id res chain seq x y z
N MET A 1 -19.19 -3.11 -17.51
CA MET A 1 -18.68 -3.93 -16.40
C MET A 1 -17.42 -3.29 -15.86
N LYS A 2 -17.32 -3.02 -14.55
CA LYS A 2 -16.06 -2.56 -13.93
C LYS A 2 -15.16 -3.78 -13.77
N GLY A 3 -14.17 -3.93 -14.65
CA GLY A 3 -13.20 -5.03 -14.59
C GLY A 3 -12.25 -4.81 -13.41
N TYR A 4 -12.35 -5.65 -12.39
CA TYR A 4 -11.36 -5.73 -11.32
C TYR A 4 -10.27 -6.70 -11.75
N ALA A 5 -9.00 -6.31 -11.56
CA ALA A 5 -7.89 -7.24 -11.77
C ALA A 5 -7.98 -8.37 -10.73
N SER A 6 -7.97 -9.61 -11.20
CA SER A 6 -7.86 -10.81 -10.36
C SER A 6 -6.40 -11.23 -10.25
N THR A 7 -5.93 -11.45 -9.02
CA THR A 7 -4.59 -11.98 -8.77
C THR A 7 -4.70 -13.50 -8.62
N LEU A 8 -3.91 -14.24 -9.39
CA LEU A 8 -3.86 -15.70 -9.33
C LEU A 8 -2.83 -16.13 -8.29
N PHE A 9 -3.26 -16.85 -7.25
CA PHE A 9 -2.35 -17.51 -6.31
C PHE A 9 -2.33 -19.01 -6.62
N VAL A 10 -1.14 -19.57 -6.83
CA VAL A 10 -0.95 -21.02 -7.01
C VAL A 10 -0.36 -21.57 -5.71
N SER A 11 -1.13 -22.40 -5.01
CA SER A 11 -0.63 -23.10 -3.82
C SER A 11 0.45 -24.11 -4.22
N VAL A 12 1.65 -23.99 -3.63
CA VAL A 12 2.74 -24.96 -3.81
C VAL A 12 2.38 -26.34 -3.24
N PHE A 13 1.43 -26.40 -2.30
CA PHE A 13 0.99 -27.63 -1.64
C PHE A 13 -0.22 -28.30 -2.30
N ALA A 14 -0.95 -27.59 -3.17
CA ALA A 14 -2.11 -28.11 -3.88
C ALA A 14 -2.27 -27.42 -5.26
N PRO A 15 -1.46 -27.79 -6.27
CA PRO A 15 -1.41 -27.11 -7.57
C PRO A 15 -2.71 -27.21 -8.40
N SER A 16 -3.67 -28.05 -7.99
CA SER A 16 -4.98 -28.20 -8.62
C SER A 16 -6.04 -27.21 -8.10
N GLU A 17 -5.78 -26.48 -7.02
CA GLU A 17 -6.69 -25.47 -6.47
C GLU A 17 -6.14 -24.08 -6.77
N ALA A 18 -6.32 -23.64 -8.02
CA ALA A 18 -6.12 -22.24 -8.37
C ALA A 18 -7.35 -21.45 -7.91
N PHE A 19 -7.19 -20.61 -6.90
CA PHE A 19 -8.23 -19.68 -6.47
C PHE A 19 -7.87 -18.26 -6.92
N THR A 20 -8.81 -17.61 -7.61
CA THR A 20 -8.70 -16.20 -7.98
C THR A 20 -9.25 -15.35 -6.84
N ILE A 21 -8.39 -14.53 -6.24
CA ILE A 21 -8.82 -13.51 -5.28
C ILE A 21 -8.83 -12.17 -6.02
N CYS A 22 -9.87 -11.36 -5.82
CA CYS A 22 -9.90 -10.01 -6.40
C CYS A 22 -8.75 -9.20 -5.78
N GLY A 23 -8.03 -8.41 -6.60
CA GLY A 23 -6.82 -7.70 -6.14
C GLY A 23 -7.06 -6.80 -4.91
N ARG A 24 -8.29 -6.28 -4.74
CA ARG A 24 -8.69 -5.54 -3.53
C ARG A 24 -8.80 -6.43 -2.29
N CYS A 25 -9.38 -7.62 -2.42
CA CYS A 25 -9.49 -8.55 -1.29
C CYS A 25 -8.11 -9.06 -0.86
N ALA A 26 -7.22 -9.30 -1.83
CA ALA A 26 -5.83 -9.66 -1.55
C ALA A 26 -5.08 -8.51 -0.85
N ALA A 27 -5.29 -7.26 -1.28
CA ALA A 27 -4.75 -6.08 -0.64
C ALA A 27 -5.22 -5.91 0.81
N GLU A 28 -6.53 -6.05 1.05
CA GLU A 28 -7.12 -5.96 2.38
C GLU A 28 -6.62 -7.07 3.32
N ASP A 29 -6.45 -8.29 2.81
CA ASP A 29 -5.92 -9.41 3.60
C ASP A 29 -4.44 -9.20 3.95
N HIS A 30 -3.64 -8.77 2.98
CA HIS A 30 -2.23 -8.48 3.19
C HIS A 30 -2.02 -7.30 4.15
N ALA A 31 -2.88 -6.29 4.11
CA ALA A 31 -2.79 -5.18 5.05
C ALA A 31 -2.99 -5.64 6.51
N LYS A 32 -3.77 -6.69 6.77
CA LYS A 32 -3.98 -7.19 8.15
C LYS A 32 -2.74 -7.79 8.79
N SER A 33 -1.75 -8.24 8.01
CA SER A 33 -0.51 -8.77 8.59
C SER A 33 0.42 -7.69 9.11
N LEU A 34 0.18 -6.41 8.78
CA LEU A 34 0.97 -5.29 9.30
C LEU A 34 0.64 -5.03 10.76
N VAL A 35 1.67 -5.13 11.60
CA VAL A 35 1.57 -4.99 13.05
C VAL A 35 2.26 -3.74 13.59
N SER A 36 3.14 -3.12 12.80
CA SER A 36 3.90 -1.94 13.25
C SER A 36 3.80 -0.77 12.27
N LEU A 37 3.92 0.44 12.82
CA LEU A 37 3.94 1.66 12.01
C LEU A 37 5.16 1.74 11.08
N ALA A 38 6.33 1.33 11.57
CA ALA A 38 7.56 1.37 10.78
C ALA A 38 7.47 0.45 9.55
N GLU A 39 6.91 -0.75 9.73
CA GLU A 39 6.66 -1.68 8.63
C GLU A 39 5.62 -1.11 7.65
N ALA A 40 4.51 -0.56 8.17
CA ALA A 40 3.48 0.05 7.34
C ALA A 40 4.03 1.23 6.51
N ASP A 41 4.84 2.10 7.12
CA ASP A 41 5.46 3.24 6.42
C ASP A 41 6.44 2.78 5.35
N HIS A 42 7.31 1.82 5.65
CA HIS A 42 8.27 1.29 4.70
C HIS A 42 7.59 0.68 3.47
N ILE A 43 6.55 -0.14 3.69
CA ILE A 43 5.81 -0.77 2.59
C ILE A 43 5.02 0.27 1.78
N ILE A 44 4.48 1.31 2.43
CA ILE A 44 3.82 2.42 1.73
C ILE A 44 4.81 3.17 0.83
N GLU A 45 6.01 3.45 1.33
CA GLU A 45 7.09 4.09 0.58
C GLU A 45 7.48 3.24 -0.64
N GLU A 46 7.85 1.98 -0.43
CA GLU A 46 8.22 1.05 -1.50
C GLU A 46 7.09 0.88 -2.53
N THR A 47 5.83 0.76 -2.08
CA THR A 47 4.68 0.64 -2.99
C THR A 47 4.47 1.93 -3.78
N THR A 48 4.77 3.09 -3.19
CA THR A 48 4.65 4.39 -3.86
C THR A 48 5.71 4.54 -4.94
N GLU A 49 6.97 4.20 -4.64
CA GLU A 49 8.07 4.19 -5.62
C GLU A 49 7.76 3.26 -6.79
N ASN A 50 7.33 2.02 -6.51
CA ASN A 50 6.93 1.06 -7.54
C ASN A 50 5.78 1.58 -8.44
N LEU A 51 4.83 2.32 -7.87
CA LEU A 51 3.75 2.94 -8.65
C LEU A 51 4.27 4.05 -9.56
N GLU A 52 5.23 4.85 -9.11
CA GLU A 52 5.86 5.91 -9.93
C GLU A 52 6.65 5.32 -11.09
N GLU A 53 7.48 4.29 -10.82
CA GLU A 53 8.22 3.58 -11.86
C GLU A 53 7.29 2.95 -12.92
N LEU A 54 6.20 2.33 -12.46
CA LEU A 54 5.23 1.69 -13.34
C LEU A 54 4.42 2.70 -14.15
N ASP A 55 4.09 3.86 -13.58
CA ASP A 55 3.46 4.97 -14.30
C ASP A 55 4.37 5.50 -15.40
N GLU A 56 5.67 5.67 -15.13
CA GLU A 56 6.65 6.02 -16.16
C GLU A 56 6.72 4.98 -17.28
N LEU A 57 6.72 3.68 -16.94
CA LEU A 57 6.73 2.60 -17.92
C LEU A 57 5.49 2.65 -18.83
N ILE A 58 4.30 2.83 -18.24
CA ILE A 58 3.03 2.93 -18.98
C ILE A 58 3.07 4.13 -19.93
N LYS A 59 3.59 5.28 -19.48
CA LYS A 59 3.76 6.48 -20.32
C LYS A 59 4.72 6.26 -21.48
N LYS A 60 5.83 5.55 -21.26
CA LYS A 60 6.87 5.27 -22.29
C LYS A 60 6.42 4.22 -23.31
N CYS A 61 5.49 3.33 -22.94
CA CYS A 61 5.00 2.24 -23.79
C CYS A 61 3.47 2.30 -24.02
N PRO A 62 2.96 3.31 -24.76
CA PRO A 62 1.52 3.51 -24.92
C PRO A 62 0.83 2.46 -25.81
N GLN A 63 1.59 1.75 -26.66
CA GLN A 63 1.06 0.69 -27.51
C GLN A 63 1.28 -0.67 -26.84
N MET A 64 0.26 -1.19 -26.18
CA MET A 64 0.21 -2.59 -25.79
C MET A 64 -0.39 -3.42 -26.93
N PRO A 65 0.18 -4.59 -27.24
CA PRO A 65 -0.44 -5.50 -28.20
C PRO A 65 -1.85 -5.88 -27.73
N PRO A 66 -2.80 -6.08 -28.65
CA PRO A 66 -4.14 -6.53 -28.29
C PRO A 66 -4.03 -7.88 -27.58
N LEU A 67 -4.76 -8.01 -26.46
CA LEU A 67 -4.86 -9.28 -25.76
C LEU A 67 -5.70 -10.25 -26.59
N PRO A 68 -5.36 -11.55 -26.61
CA PRO A 68 -6.22 -12.56 -27.19
C PRO A 68 -7.59 -12.56 -26.50
N GLU A 69 -8.66 -12.70 -27.29
CA GLU A 69 -10.04 -12.71 -26.77
C GLU A 69 -10.21 -13.78 -25.68
N GLY A 70 -10.81 -13.39 -24.56
CA GLY A 70 -11.07 -14.27 -23.41
C GLY A 70 -9.94 -14.33 -22.38
N LEU A 71 -8.78 -13.72 -22.64
CA LEU A 71 -7.67 -13.63 -21.67
C LEU A 71 -7.63 -12.29 -20.91
N GLU A 72 -8.54 -11.34 -21.20
CA GLU A 72 -8.50 -9.98 -20.67
C GLU A 72 -8.66 -9.93 -19.15
N SER A 73 -9.35 -10.90 -18.56
CA SER A 73 -9.59 -10.99 -17.11
C SER A 73 -8.41 -11.56 -16.32
N ILE A 74 -7.54 -12.34 -16.97
CA ILE A 74 -6.39 -13.00 -16.33
C ILE A 74 -5.04 -12.43 -16.79
N ALA A 75 -5.04 -11.59 -17.82
CA ALA A 75 -3.84 -10.96 -18.32
C ALA A 75 -3.22 -10.03 -17.28
N VAL A 76 -1.98 -10.36 -16.90
CA VAL A 76 -1.11 -9.47 -16.13
C VAL A 76 -0.52 -8.48 -17.12
N THR A 77 -1.06 -7.26 -17.10
CA THR A 77 -0.63 -6.13 -17.92
C THR A 77 -0.07 -5.06 -16.99
N PRO A 78 0.82 -4.18 -17.46
CA PRO A 78 1.28 -3.03 -16.68
C PRO A 78 0.12 -2.24 -16.05
N LEU A 79 -0.98 -2.04 -16.79
CA LEU A 79 -2.16 -1.35 -16.27
C LEU A 79 -2.91 -2.14 -15.19
N SER A 80 -3.03 -3.47 -15.33
CA SER A 80 -3.68 -4.29 -14.29
C SER A 80 -2.81 -4.41 -13.04
N VAL A 81 -1.48 -4.50 -13.17
CA VAL A 81 -0.54 -4.43 -12.04
C VAL A 81 -0.64 -3.07 -11.35
N TYR A 82 -0.64 -1.97 -12.11
CA TYR A 82 -0.74 -0.61 -11.57
C TYR A 82 -2.01 -0.43 -10.74
N ARG A 83 -3.16 -0.87 -11.25
CA ARG A 83 -4.43 -0.84 -10.51
C ARG A 83 -4.41 -1.70 -9.25
N THR A 84 -3.76 -2.86 -9.30
CA THR A 84 -3.59 -3.72 -8.13
C THR A 84 -2.72 -3.02 -7.09
N LEU A 85 -1.56 -2.47 -7.46
CA LEU A 85 -0.69 -1.73 -6.54
C LEU A 85 -1.39 -0.52 -5.93
N GLN A 86 -2.24 0.20 -6.68
CA GLN A 86 -3.07 1.27 -6.11
C GLN A 86 -4.02 0.76 -5.02
N ALA A 87 -4.61 -0.43 -5.19
CA ALA A 87 -5.46 -1.05 -4.18
C ALA A 87 -4.65 -1.45 -2.93
N TYR A 88 -3.45 -2.00 -3.12
CA TYR A 88 -2.52 -2.30 -2.02
C TYR A 88 -2.11 -1.04 -1.26
N LEU A 89 -1.70 0.02 -1.96
CA LEU A 89 -1.33 1.29 -1.34
C LEU A 89 -2.48 1.87 -0.50
N ALA A 90 -3.71 1.84 -1.02
CA ALA A 90 -4.88 2.30 -0.29
C ALA A 90 -5.13 1.45 0.98
N ALA A 91 -5.05 0.12 0.87
CA ALA A 91 -5.22 -0.78 2.01
C ALA A 91 -4.15 -0.57 3.09
N PHE A 92 -2.88 -0.42 2.71
CA PHE A 92 -1.80 -0.15 3.66
C PHE A 92 -1.95 1.20 4.35
N LYS A 93 -2.33 2.25 3.62
CA LYS A 93 -2.61 3.57 4.21
C LYS A 93 -3.77 3.50 5.20
N SER A 94 -4.84 2.77 4.88
CA SER A 94 -5.95 2.53 5.81
C SER A 94 -5.49 1.78 7.07
N ARG A 95 -4.74 0.68 6.91
CA ARG A 95 -4.23 -0.07 8.06
C ARG A 95 -3.31 0.77 8.94
N ARG A 96 -2.42 1.57 8.34
CA ARG A 96 -1.56 2.50 9.10
C ARG A 96 -2.38 3.43 9.98
N MET A 97 -3.48 3.98 9.46
CA MET A 97 -4.37 4.85 10.23
C MET A 97 -5.07 4.10 11.39
N GLU A 98 -5.43 2.83 11.19
CA GLU A 98 -5.97 1.99 12.26
C GLU A 98 -4.94 1.78 13.37
N ILE A 99 -3.69 1.43 13.03
CA ILE A 99 -2.61 1.26 14.00
C ILE A 99 -2.42 2.57 14.79
N ILE A 100 -2.38 3.73 14.12
CA ILE A 100 -2.27 5.04 14.78
C ILE A 100 -3.45 5.29 15.73
N ALA A 101 -4.67 4.92 15.33
CA ALA A 101 -5.87 5.12 16.13
C ALA A 101 -5.88 4.26 17.40
N GLU A 102 -5.30 3.06 17.34
CA GLU A 102 -5.14 2.13 18.47
C GLU A 102 -4.01 2.52 19.44
N MET A 103 -3.07 3.38 19.02
CA MET A 103 -1.97 3.83 19.87
C MET A 103 -2.41 4.81 20.96
N GLU A 104 -1.72 4.70 22.11
CA GLU A 104 -1.79 5.67 23.20
C GLU A 104 -1.34 7.07 22.74
N SER A 105 -1.89 8.12 23.38
CA SER A 105 -1.64 9.52 23.01
C SER A 105 -0.15 9.87 22.98
N GLU A 106 0.60 9.43 24.00
CA GLU A 106 2.03 9.70 24.11
C GLU A 106 2.82 9.07 22.96
N GLN A 107 2.55 7.79 22.66
CA GLN A 107 3.23 7.07 21.58
C GLN A 107 2.93 7.69 20.22
N ARG A 108 1.69 8.15 20.01
CA ARG A 108 1.28 8.85 18.80
C ARG A 108 2.01 10.19 18.65
N LEU A 109 2.12 10.97 19.73
CA LEU A 109 2.87 12.24 19.76
C LEU A 109 4.35 12.01 19.46
N GLN A 110 4.99 11.01 20.08
CA GLN A 110 6.38 10.66 19.79
C GLN A 110 6.60 10.30 18.32
N TYR A 111 5.72 9.49 17.74
CA TYR A 111 5.77 9.14 16.32
C TYR A 111 5.63 10.38 15.41
N GLN A 112 4.71 11.30 15.72
CA GLN A 112 4.54 12.54 14.95
C GLN A 112 5.76 13.45 15.04
N ILE A 113 6.38 13.57 16.22
CA ILE A 113 7.64 14.32 16.40
C ILE A 113 8.74 13.69 15.52
N GLN A 114 8.89 12.36 15.56
CA GLN A 114 9.86 11.66 14.73
C GLN A 114 9.63 11.95 13.23
N LYS A 115 8.38 11.88 12.76
CA LYS A 115 8.04 12.16 11.36
C LYS A 115 8.29 13.62 10.96
N ALA A 116 8.01 14.57 11.85
CA ALA A 116 8.33 15.98 11.61
C ALA A 116 9.86 16.20 11.50
N VAL A 117 10.65 15.53 12.33
CA VAL A 117 12.12 15.57 12.26
C VAL A 117 12.65 14.93 10.97
N GLU A 118 12.13 13.77 10.58
CA GLU A 118 12.47 13.09 9.31
C GLU A 118 12.15 13.98 8.09
N ALA A 119 11.09 14.79 8.17
CA ALA A 119 10.70 15.74 7.13
C ALA A 119 11.42 17.11 7.21
N GLU A 120 12.38 17.26 8.12
CA GLU A 120 13.08 18.53 8.41
C GLU A 120 12.16 19.68 8.86
N ASP A 121 10.93 19.37 9.30
CA ASP A 121 9.98 20.33 9.87
C ASP A 121 10.23 20.49 11.37
N TYR A 122 11.32 21.19 11.69
CA TYR A 122 11.74 21.40 13.07
C TYR A 122 10.79 22.31 13.86
N GLU A 123 10.02 23.17 13.19
CA GLU A 123 9.02 24.02 13.83
C GLU A 123 7.87 23.16 14.37
N LEU A 124 7.29 22.31 13.52
CA LEU A 124 6.25 21.37 13.92
C LEU A 124 6.75 20.40 15.00
N ALA A 125 7.96 19.86 14.84
CA ALA A 125 8.55 18.97 15.84
C ALA A 125 8.67 19.63 17.22
N ALA A 126 9.06 20.90 17.28
CA ALA A 126 9.18 21.66 18.52
C ALA A 126 7.82 21.98 19.15
N GLU A 127 6.78 22.24 18.35
CA GLU A 127 5.41 22.43 18.86
C GLU A 127 4.86 21.15 19.49
N LEU A 128 5.04 20.02 18.81
CA LEU A 128 4.61 18.71 19.30
C LEU A 128 5.37 18.29 20.57
N ASP A 129 6.68 18.54 20.67
CA ASP A 129 7.43 18.23 21.90
C ASP A 129 6.99 19.12 23.09
N LYS A 130 6.64 20.40 22.84
CA LYS A 130 6.05 21.25 23.88
C LYS A 130 4.71 20.70 24.36
N GLN A 131 3.88 20.17 23.44
CA GLN A 131 2.62 19.55 23.81
C GLN A 131 2.85 18.31 24.67
N ARG A 132 3.77 17.41 24.26
CA ARG A 132 4.14 16.20 25.01
C ARG A 132 4.52 16.53 26.46
N ARG A 133 5.38 17.53 26.68
CA ARG A 133 5.83 17.97 28.01
C ARG A 133 4.73 18.61 28.88
N ARG A 134 3.58 19.00 28.32
CA ARG A 134 2.44 19.53 29.07
C ARG A 134 1.46 18.44 29.51
N GLU A 135 1.52 17.28 28.87
CA GLU A 135 0.69 16.11 29.16
C GLU A 135 1.36 15.16 30.17
N GLU A 136 2.66 15.34 30.43
CA GLU A 136 3.44 14.74 31.54
C GLU A 136 3.18 15.43 32.90
#